data_AF-A0A8P4GIY3-F1
#
_entry.id   AF-A0A8P4GIY3-F1
#
_cell.length_a   1.000
_cell.length_b   1.000
_cell.length_c   1.000
_cell.angle_alpha   90.00
_cell.angle_beta   90.00
_cell.angle_gamma   90.00
#
_symmetry.space_group_name_H-M   'P 1'
#
loop_
_entity.id
_entity.type
_entity.pdbx_description
1 polymer ?
#
loop_
_entity_poly.entity_id
_entity_poly.type
_entity_poly.pdbx_seq_one_letter_code
_entity_poly.pdbx_strand_id
1 'polypeptide(L)'
;MDPNHNQRDTRNQLNRTGSDPLRDSHPGVPATEQTADNPHRDAPEGGRAAATDRQPQYSGGFTVIPPNESRRNKIKSMAKKEEEDLERWKEANRPQPVHLNPERLGGNVTLAEARQRQLTDLRCSKLEKKLRKEDLDKRRRQEEEEELQRKKAQQRQLAERQEERRRQEEQRRRELHKQDHLRTTETFLQRFERRAPGPPASGSATHTSSRSEALAGKQREESKSVREVQLEHKRVNSAFLDKLVGRGRESERETKGEGTQEAEYPCFASEDFGHQPPKTPGQQRPFTHLDPDPEQSCSGWTEEADPEPDYDWALMKLMNSFPDCSKIFLEDILNQCNSDYEQAYTLLISALS
;
A
#
# COMPACT_ATOMS: atom_id res chain seq x y z
N MET A 1 -39.30 4.29 -18.73
CA MET A 1 -39.15 5.70 -19.09
C MET A 1 -38.09 6.27 -18.18
N ASP A 2 -36.86 6.22 -18.65
CA ASP A 2 -35.64 6.73 -18.00
C ASP A 2 -35.08 7.82 -18.92
N PRO A 3 -34.73 9.00 -18.40
CA PRO A 3 -33.83 9.88 -19.12
C PRO A 3 -32.67 10.29 -18.21
N ASN A 4 -31.48 9.77 -18.48
CA ASN A 4 -30.33 10.62 -18.83
C ASN A 4 -29.09 9.77 -19.10
N HIS A 5 -28.76 9.68 -20.39
CA HIS A 5 -27.52 9.11 -20.90
C HIS A 5 -26.87 10.15 -21.82
N ASN A 6 -25.55 10.30 -21.67
CA ASN A 6 -24.56 10.85 -22.60
C ASN A 6 -24.42 12.39 -22.79
N GLN A 7 -23.22 12.87 -22.44
CA GLN A 7 -22.30 13.60 -23.32
C GLN A 7 -20.88 13.53 -22.69
N ARG A 8 -20.00 12.65 -23.17
CA ARG A 8 -19.07 12.78 -24.32
C ARG A 8 -17.67 13.21 -23.88
N ASP A 9 -16.85 12.19 -23.61
CA ASP A 9 -15.42 12.17 -23.84
C ASP A 9 -15.10 12.49 -25.31
N THR A 10 -14.31 13.54 -25.52
CA THR A 10 -13.35 13.62 -26.63
C THR A 10 -12.30 14.64 -26.25
N ARG A 11 -11.01 14.22 -26.22
CA ARG A 11 -9.87 14.89 -26.88
C ARG A 11 -8.55 14.57 -26.15
N ASN A 12 -8.05 13.36 -26.39
CA ASN A 12 -6.62 13.09 -26.41
C ASN A 12 -6.19 13.00 -27.87
N GLN A 13 -5.04 13.62 -28.21
CA GLN A 13 -4.01 13.16 -29.17
C GLN A 13 -3.28 14.34 -29.86
N LEU A 14 -1.94 14.33 -29.68
CA LEU A 14 -0.88 14.62 -30.67
C LEU A 14 -0.58 16.09 -31.06
N ASN A 15 0.53 16.69 -30.60
CA ASN A 15 1.91 16.50 -31.13
C ASN A 15 2.91 17.58 -30.64
N ARG A 16 4.11 17.12 -30.29
CA ARG A 16 5.36 17.90 -30.21
C ARG A 16 5.94 18.06 -31.63
N THR A 17 6.45 19.25 -31.98
CA THR A 17 7.84 19.53 -32.43
C THR A 17 7.93 20.86 -33.18
N GLY A 18 8.92 21.69 -32.82
CA GLY A 18 9.78 22.38 -33.80
C GLY A 18 9.56 23.86 -34.07
N SER A 19 10.45 24.68 -33.48
CA SER A 19 11.21 25.80 -34.09
C SER A 19 10.48 27.03 -34.69
N ASP A 20 10.62 28.14 -33.97
CA ASP A 20 10.82 29.53 -34.46
C ASP A 20 11.88 29.65 -35.60
N PRO A 21 12.00 30.77 -36.39
CA PRO A 21 11.84 32.16 -35.91
C PRO A 21 11.38 33.27 -36.92
N LEU A 22 11.05 34.44 -36.33
CA LEU A 22 11.31 35.84 -36.76
C LEU A 22 10.94 36.39 -38.16
N ARG A 23 10.12 37.46 -38.17
CA ARG A 23 10.36 38.85 -38.72
C ARG A 23 9.02 39.52 -39.08
N ASP A 24 8.62 40.60 -38.42
CA ASP A 24 8.91 42.02 -38.73
C ASP A 24 8.51 42.50 -40.13
N SER A 25 7.46 43.33 -40.21
CA SER A 25 7.43 44.65 -40.88
C SER A 25 6.04 45.01 -41.41
N HIS A 26 5.40 45.99 -40.77
CA HIS A 26 4.49 46.94 -41.44
C HIS A 26 5.33 47.81 -42.40
N PRO A 27 4.78 48.38 -43.50
CA PRO A 27 4.02 49.63 -43.38
C PRO A 27 2.95 49.89 -44.49
N GLY A 28 2.10 50.90 -44.27
CA GLY A 28 1.75 51.85 -45.33
C GLY A 28 0.32 51.81 -45.92
N VAL A 29 -0.57 52.59 -45.32
CA VAL A 29 -1.76 53.31 -45.86
C VAL A 29 -1.38 54.15 -47.12
N PRO A 30 -2.27 54.81 -47.91
CA PRO A 30 -3.74 54.95 -47.81
C PRO A 30 -4.52 54.92 -49.17
N ALA A 31 -5.86 54.90 -49.12
CA ALA A 31 -6.70 55.81 -49.91
C ALA A 31 -8.20 55.56 -49.65
N THR A 32 -8.87 56.69 -49.50
CA THR A 32 -10.25 56.96 -49.10
C THR A 32 -11.27 56.69 -50.22
N GLU A 33 -12.54 56.74 -49.84
CA GLU A 33 -13.76 56.97 -50.64
C GLU A 33 -14.60 55.72 -50.96
N GLN A 34 -15.92 55.68 -50.78
CA GLN A 34 -16.90 56.62 -50.24
C GLN A 34 -18.17 55.78 -49.94
N THR A 35 -18.76 56.05 -48.78
CA THR A 35 -20.19 56.36 -48.55
C THR A 35 -21.30 55.42 -49.06
N ALA A 36 -22.07 54.87 -48.12
CA ALA A 36 -23.55 54.88 -48.03
C ALA A 36 -23.99 53.78 -47.04
N ASP A 37 -25.02 53.89 -46.21
CA ASP A 37 -25.76 55.00 -45.63
C ASP A 37 -26.61 54.34 -44.52
N ASN A 38 -26.99 55.10 -43.50
CA ASN A 38 -28.16 54.88 -42.63
C ASN A 38 -28.15 53.85 -41.46
N PRO A 39 -28.98 54.10 -40.41
CA PRO A 39 -28.48 54.33 -39.05
C PRO A 39 -29.14 53.42 -37.99
N HIS A 40 -28.76 53.64 -36.72
CA HIS A 40 -29.40 53.14 -35.50
C HIS A 40 -28.91 51.78 -34.97
N ARG A 41 -27.71 51.82 -34.37
CA ARG A 41 -27.41 51.07 -33.15
C ARG A 41 -26.89 52.06 -32.12
N ASP A 42 -27.70 52.35 -31.12
CA ASP A 42 -27.24 52.96 -29.87
C ASP A 42 -26.38 51.94 -29.13
N ALA A 43 -25.14 51.78 -29.59
CA ALA A 43 -24.07 51.31 -28.74
C ALA A 43 -23.72 52.50 -27.82
N PRO A 44 -23.56 52.31 -26.49
CA PRO A 44 -22.98 53.34 -25.66
C PRO A 44 -21.54 53.54 -26.13
N GLU A 45 -21.43 54.56 -26.97
CA GLU A 45 -20.23 55.26 -27.36
C GLU A 45 -19.33 55.37 -26.13
N GLY A 46 -18.03 55.15 -26.35
CA GLY A 46 -16.98 55.37 -25.37
C GLY A 46 -17.10 56.77 -24.81
N GLY A 47 -17.86 56.89 -23.73
CA GLY A 47 -17.93 58.07 -22.89
C GLY A 47 -16.56 58.22 -22.30
N ARG A 48 -15.76 59.05 -22.96
CA ARG A 48 -14.51 59.66 -22.53
C ARG A 48 -14.72 60.13 -21.09
N ALA A 49 -14.46 59.22 -20.14
CA ALA A 49 -14.54 59.54 -18.72
C ALA A 49 -13.52 60.66 -18.51
N ALA A 50 -14.03 61.79 -18.04
CA ALA A 50 -13.31 63.03 -17.86
C ALA A 50 -11.84 62.78 -17.54
N ALA A 51 -10.96 63.29 -18.41
CA ALA A 51 -9.55 63.45 -18.09
C ALA A 51 -9.48 64.41 -16.90
N THR A 52 -9.60 63.88 -15.69
CA THR A 52 -9.13 64.60 -14.50
C THR A 52 -7.64 64.72 -14.72
N ASP A 53 -7.15 65.95 -14.71
CA ASP A 53 -5.75 66.33 -14.93
C ASP A 53 -4.84 65.58 -13.95
N ARG A 54 -4.48 64.34 -14.30
CA ARG A 54 -3.62 63.45 -13.50
C ARG A 54 -2.22 63.52 -14.04
N GLN A 55 -1.64 64.71 -13.94
CA GLN A 55 -0.23 64.87 -14.25
C GLN A 55 0.57 64.01 -13.25
N PRO A 56 1.36 63.03 -13.73
CA PRO A 56 2.20 62.23 -12.86
C PRO A 56 3.23 63.15 -12.19
N GLN A 57 3.27 63.17 -10.86
CA GLN A 57 4.24 63.97 -10.12
C GLN A 57 5.53 63.16 -9.94
N TYR A 58 6.63 63.63 -10.50
CA TYR A 58 7.92 62.97 -10.42
C TYR A 58 8.68 63.41 -9.16
N SER A 59 8.99 62.47 -8.27
CA SER A 59 9.77 62.71 -7.05
C SER A 59 11.03 61.85 -7.07
N GLY A 60 12.05 62.33 -7.78
CA GLY A 60 13.37 61.70 -7.89
C GLY A 60 13.32 60.37 -8.64
N GLY A 61 13.25 59.25 -7.91
CA GLY A 61 13.33 57.88 -8.45
C GLY A 61 11.99 57.20 -8.71
N PHE A 62 10.86 57.82 -8.37
CA PHE A 62 9.52 57.26 -8.58
C PHE A 62 8.50 58.29 -9.04
N THR A 63 7.46 57.80 -9.72
CA THR A 63 6.34 58.61 -10.21
C THR A 63 5.13 58.39 -9.32
N VAL A 64 4.60 59.47 -8.75
CA VAL A 64 3.37 59.47 -7.96
C VAL A 64 2.20 59.83 -8.87
N ILE A 65 1.26 58.89 -9.03
CA ILE A 65 0.02 59.13 -9.77
C ILE A 65 -1.11 59.32 -8.74
N PRO A 66 -1.75 60.50 -8.66
CA PRO A 66 -2.84 60.74 -7.72
C PRO A 66 -4.02 59.77 -7.91
N PRO A 67 -4.68 59.33 -6.82
CA PRO A 67 -5.85 58.47 -6.90
C PRO A 67 -6.97 59.06 -7.78
N ASN A 68 -7.68 58.17 -8.47
CA ASN A 68 -8.85 58.57 -9.25
C ASN A 68 -10.02 58.88 -8.32
N GLU A 69 -10.22 60.15 -7.95
CA GLU A 69 -11.31 60.53 -7.05
C GLU A 69 -12.70 60.13 -7.59
N SER A 70 -12.94 60.18 -8.91
CA SER A 70 -14.20 59.72 -9.49
C SER A 70 -14.41 58.20 -9.33
N ARG A 71 -13.40 57.39 -9.68
CA ARG A 71 -13.45 55.93 -9.48
C ARG A 71 -13.50 55.57 -8.00
N ARG A 72 -12.78 56.29 -7.14
CA ARG A 72 -12.78 56.10 -5.68
C ARG A 72 -14.13 56.41 -5.08
N ASN A 73 -14.75 57.53 -5.47
CA ASN A 73 -16.09 57.89 -5.01
C ASN A 73 -17.14 56.90 -5.51
N LYS A 74 -17.01 56.41 -6.75
CA LYS A 74 -17.85 55.33 -7.28
C LYS A 74 -17.69 54.03 -6.48
N ILE A 75 -16.46 53.65 -6.12
CA ILE A 75 -16.21 52.46 -5.30
C ILE A 75 -16.81 52.65 -3.90
N LYS A 76 -16.64 53.82 -3.29
CA LYS A 76 -17.22 54.12 -1.98
C LYS A 76 -18.75 54.11 -1.99
N SER A 77 -19.37 54.66 -3.04
CA SER A 77 -20.83 54.65 -3.15
C SER A 77 -21.38 53.25 -3.41
N MET A 78 -20.71 52.43 -4.23
CA MET A 78 -21.06 51.02 -4.42
C MET A 78 -20.90 50.23 -3.12
N ALA A 79 -19.78 50.38 -2.42
CA ALA A 79 -19.53 49.70 -1.14
C ALA A 79 -20.61 50.05 -0.10
N LYS A 80 -20.98 51.33 0.02
CA LYS A 80 -22.06 51.77 0.92
C LYS A 80 -23.41 51.14 0.54
N LYS A 81 -23.72 51.11 -0.76
CA LYS A 81 -24.97 50.52 -1.24
C LYS A 81 -25.01 49.01 -0.97
N GLU A 82 -23.91 48.30 -1.22
CA GLU A 82 -23.80 46.85 -0.96
C GLU A 82 -23.92 46.53 0.54
N GLU A 83 -23.38 47.38 1.41
CA GLU A 83 -23.54 47.27 2.87
C GLU A 83 -25.02 47.42 3.28
N GLU A 84 -25.70 48.45 2.78
CA GLU A 84 -27.14 48.66 3.03
C GLU A 84 -27.99 47.49 2.48
N ASP A 85 -27.65 46.95 1.31
CA ASP A 85 -28.34 45.79 0.73
C ASP A 85 -28.14 44.51 1.57
N LEU A 86 -26.94 44.32 2.14
CA LEU A 86 -26.61 43.21 3.03
C LEU A 86 -27.32 43.33 4.39
N GLU A 87 -27.42 44.54 4.95
CA GLU A 87 -28.20 44.79 6.17
C GLU A 87 -29.68 44.50 5.94
N ARG A 88 -30.27 44.98 4.84
CA ARG A 88 -31.66 44.68 4.47
C ARG A 88 -31.89 43.18 4.29
N TRP A 89 -30.95 42.47 3.67
CA TRP A 89 -31.05 41.02 3.52
C TRP A 89 -30.98 40.32 4.89
N LYS A 90 -30.07 40.74 5.77
CA LYS A 90 -29.98 40.19 7.14
C LYS A 90 -31.26 40.44 7.93
N GLU A 91 -31.85 41.62 7.82
CA GLU A 91 -33.12 41.97 8.48
C GLU A 91 -34.29 41.17 7.91
N ALA A 92 -34.40 41.07 6.59
CA ALA A 92 -35.44 40.30 5.92
C ALA A 92 -35.33 38.79 6.19
N ASN A 93 -34.12 38.27 6.34
CA ASN A 93 -33.85 36.86 6.66
C ASN A 93 -33.62 36.63 8.15
N ARG A 94 -33.82 37.64 8.99
CA ARG A 94 -33.68 37.49 10.43
C ARG A 94 -34.80 36.57 10.91
N PRO A 95 -34.51 35.37 11.44
CA PRO A 95 -35.55 34.56 12.04
C PRO A 95 -36.17 35.31 13.20
N GLN A 96 -37.50 35.32 13.27
CA GLN A 96 -38.23 35.99 14.35
C GLN A 96 -37.80 35.38 15.69
N PRO A 97 -37.51 36.19 16.72
CA PRO A 97 -37.21 35.68 18.05
C PRO A 97 -38.40 34.89 18.60
N VAL A 98 -38.30 33.57 18.54
CA VAL A 98 -39.33 32.66 19.04
C VAL A 98 -39.28 32.67 20.57
N HIS A 99 -40.25 33.37 21.19
CA HIS A 99 -40.47 33.35 22.63
C HIS A 99 -41.52 32.29 22.99
N LEU A 100 -41.24 31.04 22.61
CA LEU A 100 -42.02 29.90 23.07
C LEU A 100 -41.29 29.25 24.24
N ASN A 101 -42.03 28.82 25.24
CA ASN A 101 -41.47 27.94 26.26
C ASN A 101 -40.96 26.68 25.55
N PRO A 102 -39.69 26.29 25.71
CA PRO A 102 -39.14 25.13 25.02
C PRO A 102 -39.92 23.88 25.45
N GLU A 103 -40.76 23.39 24.56
CA GLU A 103 -41.40 22.11 24.69
C GLU A 103 -40.35 21.03 24.37
N ARG A 104 -40.21 20.00 25.22
CA ARG A 104 -39.31 18.87 24.96
C ARG A 104 -39.84 18.04 23.78
N LEU A 105 -39.67 18.54 22.56
CA LEU A 105 -39.88 17.77 21.34
C LEU A 105 -38.61 16.95 21.04
N GLY A 106 -38.62 15.68 21.45
CA GLY A 106 -37.62 14.69 21.06
C GLY A 106 -36.62 14.30 22.15
N GLY A 107 -36.03 13.11 22.00
CA GLY A 107 -35.12 12.51 22.98
C GLY A 107 -35.84 11.85 24.15
N ASN A 108 -36.48 10.70 23.90
CA ASN A 108 -36.94 9.79 24.96
C ASN A 108 -35.77 9.10 25.68
N VAL A 109 -34.58 9.17 25.09
CA VAL A 109 -33.34 8.59 25.60
C VAL A 109 -32.70 9.57 26.57
N THR A 110 -32.31 9.08 27.74
CA THR A 110 -31.58 9.89 28.72
C THR A 110 -30.18 10.21 28.20
N LEU A 111 -29.61 11.36 28.54
CA LEU A 111 -28.25 11.74 28.12
C LEU A 111 -27.21 10.63 28.36
N ALA A 112 -27.31 9.93 29.50
CA ALA A 112 -26.43 8.82 29.84
C ALA A 112 -26.57 7.64 28.86
N GLU A 113 -27.80 7.29 28.49
CA GLU A 113 -28.07 6.21 27.53
C GLU A 113 -27.59 6.60 26.12
N ALA A 114 -27.76 7.86 25.71
CA ALA A 114 -27.23 8.35 24.43
C ALA A 114 -25.69 8.25 24.39
N ARG A 115 -25.00 8.63 25.48
CA ARG A 115 -23.53 8.48 25.60
C ARG A 115 -23.11 7.02 25.58
N GLN A 116 -23.82 6.14 26.30
CA GLN A 116 -23.52 4.71 26.29
C GLN A 116 -23.67 4.11 24.89
N ARG A 117 -24.73 4.48 24.15
CA ARG A 117 -24.93 4.06 22.75
C ARG A 117 -23.78 4.53 21.88
N GLN A 118 -23.37 5.79 21.96
CA GLN A 118 -22.23 6.32 21.21
C GLN A 118 -20.93 5.55 21.49
N LEU A 119 -20.63 5.25 22.77
CA LEU A 119 -19.46 4.45 23.13
C LEU A 119 -19.53 3.03 22.56
N THR A 120 -20.71 2.42 22.61
CA THR A 120 -20.95 1.08 22.09
C THR A 120 -20.80 1.07 20.57
N ASP A 121 -21.41 2.03 19.87
CA ASP A 121 -21.36 2.17 18.41
C ASP A 121 -19.93 2.41 17.94
N LEU A 122 -19.16 3.24 18.64
CA LEU A 122 -17.74 3.46 18.34
C LEU A 122 -16.93 2.17 18.46
N ARG A 123 -17.17 1.39 19.54
CA ARG A 123 -16.50 0.10 19.76
C ARG A 123 -16.86 -0.91 18.68
N CYS A 124 -18.15 -1.04 18.35
CA CYS A 124 -18.63 -1.95 17.32
C CYS A 124 -18.11 -1.54 15.94
N SER A 125 -18.16 -0.26 15.59
CA SER A 125 -17.66 0.27 14.32
C SER A 125 -16.16 0.02 14.14
N LYS A 126 -15.36 0.16 15.21
CA LYS A 126 -13.92 -0.15 15.19
C LYS A 126 -13.67 -1.62 14.88
N LEU A 127 -14.44 -2.53 15.48
CA LEU A 127 -14.33 -3.97 15.23
C LEU A 127 -14.77 -4.34 13.81
N GLU A 128 -15.91 -3.81 13.35
CA GLU A 128 -16.42 -4.05 12.01
C GLU A 128 -15.43 -3.58 10.93
N LYS A 129 -14.84 -2.40 11.10
CA LYS A 129 -13.82 -1.88 10.17
C LYS A 129 -12.60 -2.81 10.09
N LYS A 130 -12.18 -3.40 11.22
CA LYS A 130 -11.08 -4.37 11.24
C LYS A 130 -11.44 -5.63 10.46
N LEU A 131 -12.63 -6.18 10.69
CA LEU A 131 -13.11 -7.37 9.98
C LEU A 131 -13.19 -7.15 8.47
N ARG A 132 -13.81 -6.03 8.04
CA ARG A 132 -13.87 -5.66 6.62
C ARG A 132 -12.48 -5.52 5.98
N LYS A 133 -11.51 -4.97 6.70
CA LYS A 133 -10.12 -4.87 6.21
C LYS A 133 -9.49 -6.25 6.05
N GLU A 134 -9.65 -7.12 7.04
CA GLU A 134 -9.12 -8.48 7.00
C GLU A 134 -9.72 -9.29 5.85
N ASP A 135 -11.02 -9.16 5.60
CA ASP A 135 -11.68 -9.84 4.48
C ASP A 135 -11.18 -9.36 3.12
N LEU A 136 -10.96 -8.06 2.96
CA LEU A 136 -10.34 -7.50 1.75
C LEU A 136 -8.90 -7.99 1.56
N ASP A 137 -8.11 -8.01 2.64
CA ASP A 137 -6.73 -8.51 2.60
C ASP A 137 -6.69 -10.02 2.28
N LYS A 138 -7.60 -10.82 2.84
CA LYS A 138 -7.74 -12.24 2.52
C LYS A 138 -8.09 -12.46 1.05
N ARG A 139 -9.07 -11.72 0.52
CA ARG A 139 -9.47 -11.83 -0.89
C ARG A 139 -8.31 -11.46 -1.82
N ARG A 140 -7.58 -10.39 -1.51
CA ARG A 140 -6.39 -9.99 -2.29
C ARG A 140 -5.34 -11.09 -2.31
N ARG A 141 -5.03 -11.70 -1.16
CA ARG A 141 -4.06 -12.81 -1.08
C ARG A 141 -4.52 -14.02 -1.89
N GLN A 142 -5.80 -14.37 -1.84
CA GLN A 142 -6.36 -15.47 -2.62
C GLN A 142 -6.23 -15.22 -4.13
N GLU A 143 -6.57 -14.01 -4.60
CA GLU A 143 -6.42 -13.62 -6.00
C GLU A 143 -4.94 -13.70 -6.46
N GLU A 144 -4.00 -13.22 -5.63
CA GLU A 144 -2.56 -13.33 -5.88
C GLU A 144 -2.07 -14.79 -5.94
N GLU A 145 -2.54 -15.64 -5.02
CA GLU A 145 -2.21 -17.07 -4.98
C GLU A 145 -2.76 -17.82 -6.19
N GLU A 146 -4.00 -17.56 -6.60
CA GLU A 146 -4.61 -18.13 -7.80
C GLU A 146 -3.85 -17.72 -9.07
N GLU A 147 -3.46 -16.45 -9.18
CA GLU A 147 -2.66 -15.97 -10.31
C GLU A 147 -1.28 -16.65 -10.34
N LEU A 148 -0.64 -16.80 -9.19
CA LEU A 148 0.63 -17.50 -9.06
C LEU A 148 0.50 -18.97 -9.44
N GLN A 149 -0.55 -19.65 -8.99
CA GLN A 149 -0.84 -21.03 -9.38
C GLN A 149 -1.07 -21.16 -10.88
N ARG A 150 -1.82 -20.24 -11.49
CA ARG A 150 -2.03 -20.19 -12.95
C ARG A 150 -0.71 -20.03 -13.71
N LYS A 151 0.14 -19.09 -13.29
CA LYS A 151 1.48 -18.88 -13.88
C LYS A 151 2.34 -20.15 -13.75
N LYS A 152 2.34 -20.81 -12.59
CA LYS A 152 3.05 -22.08 -12.37
C LYS A 152 2.52 -23.20 -13.26
N ALA A 153 1.20 -23.34 -13.40
CA ALA A 153 0.59 -24.35 -14.26
C ALA A 153 0.95 -24.11 -15.74
N GLN A 154 0.93 -22.85 -16.20
CA GLN A 154 1.38 -22.49 -17.54
C GLN A 154 2.85 -22.84 -17.78
N GLN A 155 3.74 -22.53 -16.82
CA GLN A 155 5.14 -22.90 -16.92
C GLN A 155 5.34 -24.41 -16.98
N ARG A 156 4.59 -25.19 -16.18
CA ARG A 156 4.63 -26.66 -16.21
C ARG A 156 4.19 -27.20 -17.57
N GLN A 157 3.08 -26.71 -18.14
CA GLN A 157 2.63 -27.12 -19.47
C GLN A 157 3.64 -26.78 -20.57
N LEU A 158 4.27 -25.60 -20.50
CA LEU A 158 5.30 -25.20 -21.46
C LEU A 158 6.54 -26.08 -21.34
N ALA A 159 6.96 -26.42 -20.12
CA ALA A 159 8.08 -27.32 -19.86
C ALA A 159 7.81 -28.73 -20.38
N GLU A 160 6.62 -29.28 -20.13
CA GLU A 160 6.19 -30.59 -20.63
C GLU A 160 6.20 -30.63 -22.17
N ARG A 161 5.59 -29.63 -22.82
CA ARG A 161 5.60 -29.53 -24.28
C ARG A 161 7.02 -29.41 -24.85
N GLN A 162 7.89 -28.66 -24.17
CA GLN A 162 9.29 -28.56 -24.59
C GLN A 162 10.03 -29.89 -24.43
N GLU A 163 9.78 -30.61 -23.35
CA GLU A 163 10.38 -31.91 -23.09
C GLU A 163 9.92 -32.95 -24.13
N GLU A 164 8.64 -33.00 -24.46
CA GLU A 164 8.11 -33.88 -25.51
C GLU A 164 8.79 -33.63 -26.86
N ARG A 165 8.92 -32.36 -27.26
CA ARG A 165 9.65 -31.99 -28.48
C ARG A 165 11.11 -32.45 -28.43
N ARG A 166 11.80 -32.27 -27.29
CA ARG A 166 13.18 -32.73 -27.10
C ARG A 166 13.28 -34.26 -27.20
N ARG A 167 12.31 -34.99 -26.63
CA ARG A 167 12.24 -36.46 -26.72
C ARG A 167 12.07 -36.91 -28.17
N GLN A 168 11.21 -36.26 -28.95
CA GLN A 168 11.03 -36.56 -30.38
C GLN A 168 12.29 -36.29 -31.20
N GLU A 169 12.96 -35.16 -30.98
CA GLU A 169 14.21 -34.83 -31.66
C GLU A 169 15.32 -35.82 -31.30
N GLU A 170 15.43 -36.20 -30.02
CA GLU A 170 16.40 -37.20 -29.58
C GLU A 170 16.11 -38.58 -30.18
N GLN A 171 14.84 -38.97 -30.31
CA GLN A 171 14.45 -40.19 -31.01
C GLN A 171 14.89 -40.17 -32.47
N ARG A 172 14.61 -39.08 -33.21
CA ARG A 172 15.06 -38.90 -34.60
C ARG A 172 16.59 -38.96 -34.72
N ARG A 173 17.31 -38.30 -33.80
CA ARG A 173 18.78 -38.35 -33.76
C ARG A 173 19.30 -39.76 -33.52
N ARG A 174 18.66 -40.51 -32.60
CA ARG A 174 19.01 -41.91 -32.32
C ARG A 174 18.73 -42.81 -33.52
N GLU A 175 17.63 -42.61 -34.24
CA GLU A 175 17.30 -43.36 -35.45
C GLU A 175 18.29 -43.10 -36.58
N LEU A 176 18.62 -41.84 -36.85
CA LEU A 176 19.63 -41.48 -37.85
C LEU A 176 20.99 -42.09 -37.52
N HIS A 177 21.43 -41.97 -36.26
CA HIS A 177 22.68 -42.55 -35.80
C HIS A 177 22.67 -44.09 -35.91
N LYS A 178 21.53 -44.75 -35.64
CA LYS A 178 21.39 -46.19 -35.85
C LYS A 178 21.53 -46.55 -37.34
N GLN A 179 20.90 -45.79 -38.24
CA GLN A 179 21.02 -46.02 -39.68
C GLN A 179 22.45 -45.83 -40.17
N ASP A 180 23.12 -44.75 -39.77
CA ASP A 180 24.53 -44.49 -40.09
C ASP A 180 25.45 -45.59 -39.55
N HIS A 181 25.18 -46.07 -38.32
CA HIS A 181 25.91 -47.19 -37.75
C HIS A 181 25.76 -48.46 -38.58
N LEU A 182 24.52 -48.82 -38.96
CA LEU A 182 24.23 -49.99 -39.81
C LEU A 182 24.95 -49.90 -41.16
N ARG A 183 24.87 -48.75 -41.83
CA ARG A 183 25.57 -48.49 -43.09
C ARG A 183 27.09 -48.60 -42.92
N THR A 184 27.64 -48.08 -41.83
CA THR A 184 29.08 -48.16 -41.54
C THR A 184 29.52 -49.60 -41.29
N THR A 185 28.74 -50.38 -40.54
CA THR A 185 29.02 -51.81 -40.33
C THR A 185 28.90 -52.63 -41.61
N GLU A 186 27.90 -52.36 -42.45
CA GLU A 186 27.71 -53.04 -43.74
C GLU A 186 28.87 -52.74 -44.69
N THR A 187 29.24 -51.47 -44.85
CA THR A 187 30.41 -51.08 -45.67
C THR A 187 31.71 -51.69 -45.16
N PHE A 188 31.87 -51.83 -43.84
CA PHE A 188 33.00 -52.53 -43.23
C PHE A 188 33.00 -54.02 -43.57
N LEU A 189 31.86 -54.72 -43.41
CA LEU A 189 31.73 -56.15 -43.74
C LEU A 189 31.96 -56.40 -45.23
N GLN A 190 31.37 -55.58 -46.10
CA GLN A 190 31.54 -55.68 -47.55
C GLN A 190 33.01 -55.50 -47.96
N ARG A 191 33.79 -54.71 -47.21
CA ARG A 191 35.24 -54.57 -47.42
C ARG A 191 36.00 -55.85 -47.09
N PHE A 192 35.54 -56.64 -46.10
CA PHE A 192 36.11 -57.96 -45.79
C PHE A 192 35.73 -59.01 -46.83
N GLU A 193 34.47 -59.00 -47.29
CA GLU A 193 33.98 -59.92 -48.33
C GLU A 193 34.70 -59.70 -49.67
N ARG A 194 34.94 -58.44 -50.05
CA ARG A 194 35.76 -58.11 -51.23
C ARG A 194 37.24 -58.47 -51.06
N ARG A 195 37.69 -58.87 -49.86
CA ARG A 195 39.10 -59.18 -49.53
C ARG A 195 39.43 -60.67 -49.47
N ALA A 196 38.53 -61.59 -49.86
CA ALA A 196 38.90 -62.99 -50.10
C ALA A 196 38.02 -63.64 -51.20
N PRO A 197 38.58 -64.45 -52.14
CA PRO A 197 39.80 -65.26 -52.00
C PRO A 197 40.95 -64.96 -53.00
N GLY A 198 42.17 -65.07 -52.48
CA GLY A 198 43.48 -65.22 -53.15
C GLY A 198 44.52 -65.62 -52.07
N PRO A 199 45.60 -66.37 -52.41
CA PRO A 199 46.25 -67.36 -51.53
C PRO A 199 46.85 -66.81 -50.21
N PRO A 200 47.07 -67.68 -49.20
CA PRO A 200 47.35 -67.26 -47.82
C PRO A 200 48.77 -66.68 -47.70
N ALA A 201 48.86 -65.36 -47.81
CA ALA A 201 50.04 -64.63 -47.38
C ALA A 201 49.97 -64.47 -45.86
N SER A 202 50.70 -65.35 -45.17
CA SER A 202 51.19 -65.17 -43.81
C SER A 202 51.65 -63.72 -43.61
N GLY A 203 51.03 -63.03 -42.68
CA GLY A 203 51.23 -61.60 -42.46
C GLY A 203 50.52 -61.18 -41.19
N SER A 204 51.16 -61.51 -40.07
CA SER A 204 50.92 -60.97 -38.72
C SER A 204 50.32 -59.56 -38.72
N ALA A 205 49.19 -59.40 -38.04
CA ALA A 205 48.71 -58.09 -37.58
C ALA A 205 48.08 -58.25 -36.19
N THR A 206 48.96 -58.38 -35.19
CA THR A 206 48.71 -57.90 -33.83
C THR A 206 48.38 -56.41 -33.85
N HIS A 207 47.64 -55.94 -32.83
CA HIS A 207 47.26 -54.55 -32.52
C HIS A 207 46.02 -54.04 -33.30
N THR A 208 44.87 -53.63 -32.73
CA THR A 208 44.54 -53.11 -31.40
C THR A 208 43.05 -53.32 -31.06
N SER A 209 42.70 -54.19 -30.11
CA SER A 209 41.38 -54.19 -29.46
C SER A 209 41.27 -53.10 -28.36
N SER A 210 42.25 -52.20 -28.28
CA SER A 210 42.41 -51.23 -27.20
C SER A 210 41.71 -49.87 -27.45
N ARG A 211 41.23 -49.60 -28.68
CA ARG A 211 40.66 -48.28 -29.03
C ARG A 211 39.14 -48.17 -28.85
N SER A 212 38.40 -49.27 -28.99
CA SER A 212 36.94 -49.30 -28.73
C SER A 212 36.63 -49.21 -27.23
N GLU A 213 37.44 -49.84 -26.38
CA GLU A 213 37.34 -49.67 -24.92
C GLU A 213 37.76 -48.27 -24.45
N ALA A 214 38.75 -47.63 -25.08
CA ALA A 214 39.15 -46.26 -24.74
C ALA A 214 38.06 -45.21 -25.08
N LEU A 215 37.32 -45.40 -26.18
CA LEU A 215 36.21 -44.52 -26.56
C LEU A 215 34.92 -44.83 -25.79
N ALA A 216 34.59 -46.11 -25.56
CA ALA A 216 33.48 -46.51 -24.70
C ALA A 216 33.73 -46.15 -23.23
N GLY A 217 34.98 -46.23 -22.78
CA GLY A 217 35.46 -45.76 -21.49
C GLY A 217 35.31 -44.25 -21.35
N LYS A 218 35.80 -43.47 -22.34
CA LYS A 218 35.61 -42.00 -22.36
C LYS A 218 34.15 -41.57 -22.35
N GLN A 219 33.29 -42.16 -23.18
CA GLN A 219 31.86 -41.81 -23.17
C GLN A 219 31.16 -42.22 -21.87
N ARG A 220 31.55 -43.35 -21.27
CA ARG A 220 31.01 -43.81 -19.98
C ARG A 220 31.53 -42.96 -18.82
N GLU A 221 32.77 -42.51 -18.86
CA GLU A 221 33.37 -41.59 -17.89
C GLU A 221 32.80 -40.18 -18.02
N GLU A 222 32.62 -39.64 -19.23
CA GLU A 222 31.94 -38.36 -19.45
C GLU A 222 30.48 -38.44 -18.99
N SER A 223 29.77 -39.54 -19.28
CA SER A 223 28.39 -39.74 -18.79
C SER A 223 28.33 -39.87 -17.27
N LYS A 224 29.32 -40.49 -16.64
CA LYS A 224 29.44 -40.57 -15.18
C LYS A 224 29.80 -39.21 -14.58
N SER A 225 30.74 -38.48 -15.17
CA SER A 225 31.17 -37.14 -14.77
C SER A 225 30.03 -36.13 -14.88
N VAL A 226 29.26 -36.14 -15.98
CA VAL A 226 28.07 -35.29 -16.11
C VAL A 226 27.01 -35.62 -15.07
N ARG A 227 26.79 -36.91 -14.77
CA ARG A 227 25.89 -37.33 -13.68
C ARG A 227 26.39 -36.92 -12.31
N GLU A 228 27.69 -36.99 -12.08
CA GLU A 228 28.34 -36.60 -10.83
C GLU A 228 28.25 -35.08 -10.62
N VAL A 229 28.55 -34.28 -11.64
CA VAL A 229 28.36 -32.82 -11.62
C VAL A 229 26.90 -32.46 -11.38
N GLN A 230 25.94 -33.18 -11.97
CA GLN A 230 24.50 -32.95 -11.69
C GLN A 230 24.11 -33.33 -10.26
N LEU A 231 24.66 -34.41 -9.71
CA LEU A 231 24.43 -34.81 -8.33
C LEU A 231 25.07 -33.83 -7.35
N GLU A 232 26.25 -33.32 -7.67
CA GLU A 232 26.92 -32.26 -6.92
C GLU A 232 26.09 -30.97 -6.97
N HIS A 233 25.59 -30.57 -8.14
CA HIS A 233 24.73 -29.40 -8.28
C HIS A 233 23.46 -29.53 -7.42
N LYS A 234 22.84 -30.72 -7.40
CA LYS A 234 21.69 -31.02 -6.52
C LYS A 234 22.09 -30.99 -5.04
N ARG A 235 23.27 -31.48 -4.68
CA ARG A 235 23.79 -31.49 -3.31
C ARG A 235 24.08 -30.08 -2.81
N VAL A 236 24.72 -29.24 -3.63
CA VAL A 236 25.01 -27.84 -3.32
C VAL A 236 23.72 -27.03 -3.23
N ASN A 237 22.77 -27.26 -4.15
CA ASN A 237 21.50 -26.56 -4.12
C ASN A 237 20.63 -26.98 -2.92
N SER A 238 20.60 -28.26 -2.57
CA SER A 238 19.94 -28.72 -1.33
C SER A 238 20.62 -28.17 -0.08
N ALA A 239 21.95 -28.14 0.00
CA ALA A 239 22.67 -27.52 1.11
C ALA A 239 22.45 -25.99 1.19
N PHE A 240 22.29 -25.31 0.05
CA PHE A 240 21.97 -23.89 -0.02
C PHE A 240 20.55 -23.62 0.49
N LEU A 241 19.56 -24.43 0.06
CA LEU A 241 18.19 -24.34 0.54
C LEU A 241 18.09 -24.67 2.03
N ASP A 242 18.83 -25.67 2.51
CA ASP A 242 18.87 -26.03 3.93
C ASP A 242 19.50 -24.92 4.79
N LYS A 243 20.53 -24.22 4.29
CA LYS A 243 21.06 -23.00 4.95
C LYS A 243 20.07 -21.84 4.94
N LEU A 244 19.24 -21.71 3.90
CA LEU A 244 18.21 -20.68 3.82
C LEU A 244 17.06 -20.96 4.82
N VAL A 245 16.66 -22.23 4.93
CA VAL A 245 15.65 -22.71 5.88
C VAL A 245 16.20 -22.72 7.31
N GLY A 246 17.47 -23.08 7.48
CA GLY A 246 18.21 -23.09 8.73
C GLY A 246 18.37 -21.68 9.31
N ARG A 247 18.72 -20.67 8.51
CA ARG A 247 18.74 -19.27 8.96
C ARG A 247 17.37 -18.76 9.42
N GLY A 248 16.29 -19.25 8.84
CA GLY A 248 14.93 -18.95 9.31
C GLY A 248 14.59 -19.59 10.66
N ARG A 249 15.18 -20.77 10.97
CA ARG A 249 14.96 -21.49 12.23
C ARG A 249 16.03 -21.25 13.30
N GLU A 250 17.21 -20.76 12.96
CA GLU A 250 18.28 -20.40 13.91
C GLU A 250 17.94 -19.08 14.61
N SER A 251 17.29 -18.14 13.91
CA SER A 251 16.67 -16.97 14.54
C SER A 251 15.56 -17.33 15.54
N GLU A 252 14.94 -18.51 15.40
CA GLU A 252 13.91 -19.00 16.33
C GLU A 252 14.48 -19.94 17.42
N ARG A 253 15.70 -20.48 17.25
CA ARG A 253 16.30 -21.45 18.18
C ARG A 253 17.34 -20.86 19.13
N GLU A 254 17.85 -19.66 18.89
CA GLU A 254 18.64 -18.93 19.90
C GLU A 254 17.80 -18.44 21.10
N THR A 255 16.47 -18.57 21.08
CA THR A 255 15.60 -18.19 22.20
C THR A 255 15.03 -19.35 23.02
N LYS A 256 15.29 -20.63 22.66
CA LYS A 256 14.80 -21.78 23.43
C LYS A 256 15.80 -22.94 23.44
N GLY A 257 16.86 -22.75 24.22
CA GLY A 257 17.48 -23.86 24.92
C GLY A 257 16.81 -24.03 26.28
N GLU A 258 16.47 -25.29 26.61
CA GLU A 258 16.27 -25.85 27.95
C GLU A 258 14.82 -26.06 28.49
N GLY A 259 14.48 -27.34 28.76
CA GLY A 259 13.30 -27.83 29.52
C GLY A 259 12.11 -28.30 28.67
N THR A 260 11.99 -29.55 28.20
CA THR A 260 11.67 -30.84 28.88
C THR A 260 10.20 -31.00 29.32
N GLN A 261 9.56 -32.05 28.75
CA GLN A 261 8.33 -32.78 29.15
C GLN A 261 6.96 -32.10 28.91
N GLU A 262 6.16 -32.57 27.95
CA GLU A 262 5.16 -33.67 28.08
C GLU A 262 4.16 -33.48 29.23
N ALA A 263 2.91 -33.16 28.88
CA ALA A 263 1.71 -33.84 29.40
C ALA A 263 0.44 -33.26 28.75
N GLU A 264 -0.31 -34.14 28.08
CA GLU A 264 -1.76 -34.32 28.05
C GLU A 264 -2.71 -33.13 28.34
N TYR A 265 -3.61 -32.91 27.38
CA TYR A 265 -4.93 -32.26 27.56
C TYR A 265 -5.75 -32.96 28.67
N PRO A 266 -6.66 -32.25 29.38
CA PRO A 266 -8.04 -32.16 28.87
C PRO A 266 -8.78 -30.83 29.10
N CYS A 267 -9.65 -30.56 28.13
CA CYS A 267 -10.78 -29.62 28.16
C CYS A 267 -11.84 -30.03 29.18
N PHE A 268 -12.36 -29.07 29.98
CA PHE A 268 -13.69 -28.97 30.61
C PHE A 268 -13.76 -27.58 31.28
N ALA A 269 -14.86 -26.91 31.56
CA ALA A 269 -16.26 -26.91 31.17
C ALA A 269 -16.82 -25.62 31.79
N SER A 270 -17.91 -25.10 31.23
CA SER A 270 -18.65 -23.95 31.74
C SER A 270 -19.32 -24.23 33.09
N GLU A 271 -19.20 -23.30 34.03
CA GLU A 271 -20.08 -23.10 35.21
C GLU A 271 -20.17 -21.57 35.42
N ASP A 272 -21.22 -20.86 35.02
CA ASP A 272 -22.52 -20.69 35.68
C ASP A 272 -22.47 -20.49 37.21
N PHE A 273 -22.57 -19.24 37.66
CA PHE A 273 -23.04 -18.91 39.00
C PHE A 273 -23.93 -17.66 38.94
N GLY A 274 -25.21 -17.89 39.26
CA GLY A 274 -26.22 -16.87 39.46
C GLY A 274 -26.09 -16.09 40.78
N HIS A 275 -26.65 -14.88 40.73
CA HIS A 275 -27.30 -14.06 41.76
C HIS A 275 -27.04 -14.33 43.26
N GLN A 276 -26.65 -13.29 44.03
CA GLN A 276 -27.54 -12.55 44.97
C GLN A 276 -26.81 -11.33 45.62
N PRO A 277 -27.48 -10.18 45.87
CA PRO A 277 -26.88 -8.96 46.45
C PRO A 277 -27.10 -8.84 47.97
N PRO A 278 -26.45 -7.88 48.66
CA PRO A 278 -26.97 -7.37 49.93
C PRO A 278 -27.41 -5.90 49.87
N LYS A 279 -28.48 -5.63 50.63
CA LYS A 279 -29.10 -4.34 50.88
C LYS A 279 -28.33 -3.54 51.94
N THR A 280 -28.58 -2.23 51.91
CA THR A 280 -28.10 -1.09 52.72
C THR A 280 -28.39 -1.18 54.23
N PRO A 281 -27.83 -0.26 55.07
CA PRO A 281 -28.57 0.97 55.40
C PRO A 281 -27.69 2.24 55.46
N GLY A 282 -28.35 3.39 55.34
CA GLY A 282 -27.72 4.68 55.05
C GLY A 282 -27.21 5.48 56.23
N GLN A 283 -26.49 6.55 55.88
CA GLN A 283 -26.40 7.77 56.67
C GLN A 283 -26.25 8.97 55.75
N GLN A 284 -27.25 9.84 55.78
CA GLN A 284 -27.22 11.18 55.17
C GLN A 284 -26.39 12.11 56.06
N ARG A 285 -25.59 13.00 55.47
CA ARG A 285 -25.68 14.46 55.70
C ARG A 285 -24.94 15.27 54.62
N PRO A 286 -25.35 16.54 54.38
CA PRO A 286 -25.12 17.27 53.12
C PRO A 286 -24.25 18.53 53.28
N PHE A 287 -23.46 18.92 52.27
CA PHE A 287 -22.94 20.29 52.09
C PHE A 287 -22.64 20.51 50.59
N THR A 288 -23.54 21.17 49.85
CA THR A 288 -23.48 22.58 49.38
C THR A 288 -22.38 22.92 48.36
N HIS A 289 -22.79 22.99 47.09
CA HIS A 289 -22.66 24.12 46.16
C HIS A 289 -21.29 24.83 46.04
N LEU A 290 -20.63 24.64 44.89
CA LEU A 290 -20.11 25.74 44.06
C LEU A 290 -20.21 25.33 42.58
N ASP A 291 -20.84 26.17 41.77
CA ASP A 291 -20.91 26.09 40.31
C ASP A 291 -19.53 26.28 39.66
N PRO A 292 -19.30 25.76 38.43
CA PRO A 292 -18.13 26.04 37.64
C PRO A 292 -18.38 27.26 36.73
N ASP A 293 -17.48 28.23 36.69
CA ASP A 293 -17.41 29.23 35.62
C ASP A 293 -16.18 28.94 34.73
N PRO A 294 -16.29 29.09 33.39
CA PRO A 294 -15.35 28.59 32.41
C PRO A 294 -14.27 29.64 32.10
N GLU A 295 -13.33 29.25 31.23
CA GLU A 295 -12.28 30.08 30.62
C GLU A 295 -10.91 30.06 31.31
N GLN A 296 -10.12 29.04 30.95
CA GLN A 296 -8.68 29.12 30.64
C GLN A 296 -8.29 27.74 30.10
N SER A 297 -8.47 27.46 28.80
CA SER A 297 -7.52 27.83 27.75
C SER A 297 -6.09 27.42 28.10
N CYS A 298 -5.79 26.13 27.92
CA CYS A 298 -4.45 25.59 27.70
C CYS A 298 -4.59 24.12 27.30
N SER A 299 -4.62 23.83 26.01
CA SER A 299 -4.01 22.60 25.50
C SER A 299 -3.82 22.70 23.99
N GLY A 300 -2.75 23.41 23.59
CA GLY A 300 -2.04 23.02 22.38
C GLY A 300 -1.37 21.68 22.68
N TRP A 301 -2.05 20.58 22.36
CA TRP A 301 -1.38 19.30 22.22
C TRP A 301 -0.72 19.33 20.85
N THR A 302 0.52 19.80 20.86
CA THR A 302 1.53 19.42 19.89
C THR A 302 1.57 17.89 19.86
N GLU A 303 1.38 17.34 18.66
CA GLU A 303 2.12 16.21 18.12
C GLU A 303 3.11 15.56 19.11
N GLU A 304 2.67 14.50 19.79
CA GLU A 304 3.56 13.64 20.56
C GLU A 304 3.26 12.18 20.22
N ALA A 305 4.35 11.44 20.15
CA ALA A 305 4.52 10.17 19.50
C ALA A 305 3.53 9.07 19.93
N ASP A 306 3.29 8.17 18.99
CA ASP A 306 2.87 6.78 19.20
C ASP A 306 3.52 6.23 20.50
N PRO A 307 2.77 5.90 21.57
CA PRO A 307 3.36 5.23 22.73
C PRO A 307 3.74 3.81 22.31
N GLU A 308 5.00 3.75 21.89
CA GLU A 308 5.99 2.69 21.80
C GLU A 308 5.50 1.26 22.13
N PRO A 309 5.73 0.27 21.24
CA PRO A 309 5.40 -1.15 21.47
C PRO A 309 6.06 -1.76 22.73
N ASP A 310 6.97 -1.04 23.36
CA ASP A 310 7.71 -1.45 24.54
C ASP A 310 6.88 -1.38 25.83
N TYR A 311 5.90 -0.47 25.95
CA TYR A 311 5.03 -0.40 27.16
C TYR A 311 4.10 -1.61 27.27
N ASP A 312 3.38 -1.91 26.18
CA ASP A 312 2.47 -3.06 26.13
C ASP A 312 3.23 -4.39 26.27
N TRP A 313 4.44 -4.47 25.70
CA TRP A 313 5.32 -5.63 25.87
C TRP A 313 5.83 -5.77 27.31
N ALA A 314 6.28 -4.68 27.93
CA ALA A 314 6.75 -4.67 29.32
C ALA A 314 5.64 -5.08 30.29
N LEU A 315 4.41 -4.56 30.11
CA LEU A 315 3.26 -4.90 30.92
C LEU A 315 2.89 -6.38 30.80
N MET A 316 2.83 -6.90 29.57
CA MET A 316 2.55 -8.32 29.34
C MET A 316 3.62 -9.22 29.97
N LYS A 317 4.89 -8.81 29.92
CA LYS A 317 5.99 -9.55 30.53
C LYS A 317 5.92 -9.53 32.06
N LEU A 318 5.58 -8.40 32.67
CA LEU A 318 5.36 -8.30 34.12
C LEU A 318 4.16 -9.13 34.59
N MET A 319 3.06 -9.12 33.85
CA MET A 319 1.88 -9.94 34.16
C MET A 319 2.16 -11.44 34.14
N ASN A 320 3.07 -11.89 33.26
CA ASN A 320 3.49 -13.28 33.20
C ASN A 320 4.49 -13.65 34.31
N SER A 321 5.36 -12.71 34.71
CA SER A 321 6.33 -12.91 35.78
C SER A 321 5.72 -12.83 37.19
N PHE A 322 4.68 -12.00 37.36
CA PHE A 322 3.96 -11.79 38.62
C PHE A 322 2.45 -12.02 38.45
N PRO A 323 2.01 -13.28 38.28
CA PRO A 323 0.60 -13.60 38.04
C PRO A 323 -0.33 -13.22 39.21
N ASP A 324 0.23 -13.10 40.42
CA ASP A 324 -0.50 -12.73 41.63
C ASP A 324 -0.68 -11.20 41.78
N CYS A 325 0.02 -10.40 40.98
CA CYS A 325 -0.11 -8.95 40.98
C CYS A 325 -1.24 -8.51 40.05
N SER A 326 -2.10 -7.61 40.55
CA SER A 326 -3.19 -7.07 39.74
C SER A 326 -2.65 -6.23 38.57
N LYS A 327 -3.29 -6.33 37.41
CA LYS A 327 -2.89 -5.57 36.20
C LYS A 327 -2.77 -4.07 36.44
N ILE A 328 -3.73 -3.49 37.17
CA ILE A 328 -3.78 -2.05 37.47
C ILE A 328 -2.56 -1.63 38.30
N PHE A 329 -2.16 -2.47 39.26
CA PHE A 329 -0.98 -2.23 40.08
C PHE A 329 0.33 -2.30 39.26
N LEU A 330 0.43 -3.25 38.32
CA LEU A 330 1.59 -3.35 37.42
C LEU A 330 1.68 -2.19 36.43
N GLU A 331 0.54 -1.69 35.94
CA GLU A 331 0.46 -0.47 35.12
C GLU A 331 0.93 0.75 35.90
N ASP A 332 0.49 0.93 37.15
CA ASP A 332 0.92 2.04 38.00
C ASP A 332 2.42 2.02 38.28
N ILE A 333 3.02 0.84 38.46
CA ILE A 333 4.46 0.69 38.65
C ILE A 333 5.23 1.00 37.35
N LEU A 334 4.77 0.50 36.20
CA LEU A 334 5.39 0.82 34.91
C LEU A 334 5.32 2.31 34.61
N ASN A 335 4.19 2.97 34.93
CA ASN A 335 4.05 4.40 34.79
C ASN A 335 5.03 5.18 35.72
N GLN A 336 5.25 4.69 36.95
CA GLN A 336 6.25 5.27 37.86
C GLN A 336 7.70 5.06 37.38
N CYS A 337 7.94 3.97 36.64
CA CYS A 337 9.25 3.62 36.08
C CYS A 337 9.46 4.12 34.63
N ASN A 338 8.67 5.10 34.16
CA ASN A 338 8.75 5.64 32.79
C ASN A 338 8.70 4.56 31.70
N SER A 339 7.86 3.55 31.88
CA SER A 339 7.71 2.41 30.96
C SER A 339 8.93 1.49 30.86
N ASP A 340 9.92 1.63 31.75
CA ASP A 340 11.11 0.76 31.80
C ASP A 340 10.79 -0.56 32.53
N TYR A 341 10.81 -1.65 31.76
CA TYR A 341 10.58 -3.01 32.26
C TYR A 341 11.58 -3.43 33.35
N GLU A 342 12.88 -3.16 33.17
CA GLU A 342 13.92 -3.67 34.07
C GLU A 342 13.87 -2.98 35.43
N GLN A 343 13.56 -1.67 35.43
CA GLN A 343 13.35 -0.90 36.66
C GLN A 343 12.09 -1.35 37.40
N ALA A 344 10.97 -1.50 36.70
CA ALA A 344 9.72 -1.98 37.27
C ALA A 344 9.86 -3.41 37.84
N TYR A 345 10.55 -4.29 37.11
CA TYR A 345 10.83 -5.67 37.53
C TYR A 345 11.69 -5.71 38.79
N THR A 346 12.74 -4.90 38.86
CA THR A 346 13.62 -4.81 40.04
C THR A 346 12.88 -4.28 41.26
N LEU A 347 12.01 -3.27 41.07
CA LEU A 347 11.19 -2.69 42.12
C LEU A 347 10.18 -3.71 42.66
N LEU A 348 9.54 -4.48 41.77
CA LEU A 348 8.60 -5.54 42.13
C LEU A 348 9.27 -6.69 42.89
N ILE A 349 10.45 -7.14 42.47
CA ILE A 349 11.23 -8.14 43.22
C ILE A 349 11.59 -7.63 44.60
N SER A 350 12.00 -6.36 44.71
CA SER A 350 12.42 -5.77 45.98
C SER A 350 11.25 -5.53 46.95
N ALA A 351 10.03 -5.33 46.43
CA ALA A 351 8.82 -5.12 47.22
C ALA A 351 8.12 -6.42 47.63
N LEU A 352 8.40 -7.53 46.93
CA LEU A 352 7.81 -8.85 47.17
C LEU A 352 8.78 -9.84 47.83
N SER A 353 10.04 -9.43 48.06
CA SER A 353 11.01 -10.13 48.91
C SER A 353 10.98 -9.60 50.33
#